data_AF-K4KCV1-F1
#
_entry.id   AF-K4KCV1-F1
#
_cell.length_a   1.000
_cell.length_b   1.000
_cell.length_c   1.000
_cell.angle_alpha   90.00
_cell.angle_beta   90.00
_cell.angle_gamma   90.00
#
_symmetry.space_group_name_H-M   'P 1'
#
loop_
_entity.id
_entity.type
_entity.pdbx_description
1 polymer ?
#
loop_
_entity_poly.entity_id
_entity_poly.type
_entity_poly.pdbx_seq_one_letter_code
_entity_poly.pdbx_strand_id
1 'polypeptide(L)'
;VAAVPGMVGGMLLHCKSLRKFQHSGGWIKALLEEAENERMHLMTFMEVAKPRWYERALVFTVQGVFFNAYFILYMISPKLAHRIVGYLEEEATHSYTEFLKELDDGNIPNVPAPAIAIDYWKLPKDSTLRDVVMIIKADEAHHRDVN
;
A
#
# COMPACT_ATOMS: atom_id res chain seq x y z
N VAL A 1 0.28 5.42 -5.05
CA VAL A 1 -1.04 5.08 -5.65
C VAL A 1 -1.78 4.13 -4.73
N ALA A 2 -1.17 3.02 -4.30
CA ALA A 2 -1.77 2.02 -3.41
C ALA A 2 -2.27 2.55 -2.05
N ALA A 3 -1.68 3.60 -1.48
CA ALA A 3 -2.22 4.22 -0.26
C ALA A 3 -3.52 5.04 -0.43
N VAL A 4 -3.95 5.32 -1.68
CA VAL A 4 -5.10 6.20 -1.94
C VAL A 4 -6.45 5.52 -1.71
N PRO A 5 -6.69 4.27 -2.17
CA PRO A 5 -7.95 3.57 -1.99
C PRO A 5 -8.44 3.46 -0.54
N GLY A 6 -7.61 2.94 0.36
CA GLY A 6 -7.94 2.83 1.78
C GLY A 6 -8.29 4.19 2.41
N MET A 7 -7.55 5.25 2.06
CA MET A 7 -7.81 6.61 2.55
C MET A 7 -9.18 7.12 2.07
N VAL A 8 -9.47 6.96 0.77
CA VAL A 8 -10.74 7.41 0.17
C VAL A 8 -11.92 6.62 0.76
N GLY A 9 -11.81 5.29 0.82
CA GLY A 9 -12.85 4.42 1.37
C GLY A 9 -13.11 4.70 2.85
N GLY A 10 -12.05 4.79 3.65
CA GLY A 10 -12.11 5.13 5.07
C GLY A 10 -12.78 6.49 5.31
N MET A 11 -12.37 7.53 4.57
CA MET A 11 -12.96 8.86 4.64
C MET A 11 -14.45 8.86 4.27
N LEU A 12 -14.82 8.23 3.15
CA LEU A 12 -16.21 8.19 2.69
C LEU A 12 -17.12 7.42 3.65
N LEU A 13 -16.64 6.31 4.21
CA LEU A 13 -17.35 5.56 5.24
C LEU A 13 -17.46 6.34 6.55
N HIS A 14 -16.41 7.07 6.93
CA HIS A 14 -16.42 7.95 8.10
C HIS A 14 -17.49 9.03 7.99
N CYS A 15 -17.49 9.79 6.89
CA CYS A 15 -18.51 10.82 6.65
C CYS A 15 -19.92 10.22 6.55
N LYS A 16 -20.07 9.01 5.98
CA LYS A 16 -21.35 8.29 5.93
C LYS A 16 -21.83 7.86 7.32
N SER A 17 -20.93 7.40 8.18
CA SER A 17 -21.23 7.01 9.57
C SER A 17 -21.73 8.20 10.37
N LEU A 18 -21.04 9.35 10.27
CA LEU A 18 -21.43 10.59 10.94
C LEU A 18 -22.80 11.08 10.50
N ARG A 19 -23.03 11.21 9.19
CA ARG A 19 -24.30 11.76 8.66
C ARG A 19 -25.51 10.84 8.85
N LYS A 20 -25.29 9.55 9.09
CA LYS A 20 -26.35 8.56 9.36
C LYS A 20 -26.45 8.17 10.83
N PHE A 21 -25.54 8.61 11.69
CA PHE A 21 -25.41 8.16 13.08
C PHE A 21 -25.38 6.62 13.21
N GLN A 22 -24.60 5.95 12.34
CA GLN A 22 -24.52 4.49 12.25
C GLN A 22 -23.10 3.99 12.46
N HIS A 23 -22.95 2.84 13.14
CA HIS A 23 -21.66 2.17 13.27
C HIS A 23 -21.16 1.63 11.92
N SER A 24 -19.85 1.70 11.71
CA SER A 24 -19.17 1.21 10.49
C SER A 24 -18.57 -0.19 10.65
N GLY A 25 -18.83 -0.90 11.75
CA GLY A 25 -18.36 -2.28 11.95
C GLY A 25 -16.84 -2.50 11.86
N GLY A 26 -16.03 -1.49 12.17
CA GLY A 26 -14.55 -1.56 12.09
C GLY A 26 -13.94 -1.19 10.74
N TRP A 27 -14.73 -1.12 9.66
CA TRP A 27 -14.23 -0.88 8.29
C TRP A 27 -13.42 0.40 8.12
N ILE A 28 -13.79 1.50 8.80
CA ILE A 28 -13.03 2.76 8.72
C ILE A 28 -11.60 2.54 9.20
N LYS A 29 -11.43 1.84 10.32
CA LYS A 29 -10.12 1.59 10.91
C LYS A 29 -9.27 0.72 9.99
N ALA A 30 -9.83 -0.39 9.51
CA ALA A 30 -9.13 -1.30 8.60
C ALA A 30 -8.61 -0.58 7.34
N LEU A 31 -9.45 0.24 6.69
CA LEU A 31 -9.05 0.94 5.47
C LEU A 31 -8.01 2.06 5.71
N LEU A 32 -8.06 2.73 6.86
CA LEU A 32 -7.03 3.71 7.21
C LEU A 32 -5.72 3.04 7.63
N GLU A 33 -5.77 1.85 8.24
CA GLU A 33 -4.58 1.04 8.53
C GLU A 33 -3.93 0.51 7.25
N GLU A 34 -4.72 0.05 6.27
CA GLU A 34 -4.25 -0.30 4.92
C GLU A 34 -3.54 0.90 4.26
N ALA A 35 -4.19 2.06 4.23
CA ALA A 35 -3.60 3.28 3.65
C ALA A 35 -2.28 3.69 4.31
N GLU A 36 -2.18 3.52 5.63
CA GLU A 36 -0.95 3.78 6.38
C GLU A 36 0.13 2.73 6.09
N ASN A 37 -0.25 1.44 6.00
CA ASN A 37 0.67 0.36 5.65
C ASN A 37 1.30 0.58 4.27
N GLU A 38 0.50 0.89 3.27
CA GLU A 38 0.94 1.26 1.92
C GLU A 38 1.87 2.48 1.90
N ARG A 39 1.58 3.47 2.75
CA ARG A 39 2.46 4.63 2.93
C ARG A 39 3.80 4.21 3.52
N MET A 40 3.82 3.26 4.46
CA MET A 40 5.03 2.75 5.08
C MET A 40 5.88 1.91 4.11
N HIS A 41 5.27 1.20 3.15
CA HIS A 41 6.01 0.59 2.04
C HIS A 41 6.79 1.65 1.26
N LEU A 42 6.10 2.71 0.82
CA LEU A 42 6.74 3.81 0.09
C LEU A 42 7.89 4.42 0.90
N MET A 43 7.66 4.76 2.18
CA MET A 43 8.70 5.37 3.01
C MET A 43 9.91 4.44 3.21
N THR A 44 9.69 3.14 3.25
CA THR A 44 10.76 2.14 3.32
C THR A 44 11.60 2.13 2.04
N PHE A 45 10.98 2.09 0.86
CA PHE A 45 11.72 2.09 -0.40
C PHE A 45 12.42 3.42 -0.69
N MET A 46 11.92 4.53 -0.14
CA MET A 46 12.56 5.85 -0.24
C MET A 46 13.91 5.93 0.50
N GLU A 47 14.13 5.11 1.52
CA GLU A 47 15.43 4.98 2.19
C GLU A 47 16.45 4.18 1.37
N VAL A 48 15.95 3.33 0.46
CA VAL A 48 16.79 2.52 -0.45
C VAL A 48 17.08 3.27 -1.75
N ALA A 49 16.08 3.97 -2.30
CA ALA A 49 16.16 4.68 -3.57
C ALA A 49 15.66 6.13 -3.43
N LYS A 50 16.54 7.10 -3.74
CA LYS A 50 16.18 8.52 -3.73
C LYS A 50 15.59 8.94 -5.08
N PRO A 51 14.33 9.40 -5.12
CA PRO A 51 13.69 9.75 -6.37
C PRO A 51 14.23 11.06 -6.91
N ARG A 52 14.26 11.14 -8.24
CA ARG A 52 14.61 12.34 -8.99
C ARG A 52 13.41 13.29 -9.06
N TRP A 53 13.66 14.55 -9.42
CA TRP A 53 12.60 15.58 -9.46
C TRP A 53 11.45 15.22 -10.42
N TYR A 54 11.75 14.56 -11.55
CA TYR A 54 10.74 14.17 -12.52
C TYR A 54 9.87 12.99 -12.05
N GLU A 55 10.43 12.06 -11.26
CA GLU A 55 9.65 10.99 -10.61
C GLU A 55 8.68 11.58 -9.59
N ARG A 56 9.12 12.60 -8.84
CA ARG A 56 8.23 13.32 -7.91
C ARG A 56 7.10 14.06 -8.66
N ALA A 57 7.40 14.70 -9.78
CA ALA A 57 6.39 15.34 -10.62
C ALA A 57 5.39 14.33 -11.21
N LEU A 58 5.87 13.14 -11.61
CA LEU A 58 5.03 12.04 -12.06
C LEU A 58 4.11 11.56 -10.94
N VAL A 59 4.64 11.32 -9.74
CA VAL A 59 3.84 10.91 -8.56
C VAL A 59 2.75 11.93 -8.27
N PHE A 60 3.07 13.23 -8.26
CA PHE A 60 2.09 14.30 -8.03
C PHE A 60 0.95 14.25 -9.06
N THR A 61 1.30 14.10 -10.34
CA THR A 61 0.33 14.06 -11.45
C THR A 61 -0.56 12.82 -11.38
N VAL A 62 0.04 11.64 -11.23
CA VAL A 62 -0.69 10.35 -11.16
C VAL A 62 -1.57 10.32 -9.93
N GLN A 63 -1.09 10.79 -8.77
CA GLN A 63 -1.88 10.87 -7.56
C GLN A 63 -3.09 11.80 -7.73
N GLY A 64 -2.91 12.97 -8.36
CA GLY A 64 -4.00 13.91 -8.63
C GLY A 64 -5.11 13.28 -9.50
N VAL A 65 -4.73 12.58 -10.57
CA VAL A 65 -5.70 11.90 -11.45
C VAL A 65 -6.36 10.72 -10.73
N PHE A 66 -5.55 9.82 -10.15
CA PHE A 66 -6.03 8.58 -9.55
C PHE A 66 -6.94 8.84 -8.34
N PHE A 67 -6.60 9.80 -7.48
CA PHE A 67 -7.44 10.17 -6.33
C PHE A 67 -8.84 10.56 -6.77
N ASN A 68 -8.96 11.47 -7.75
CA ASN A 68 -10.26 11.94 -8.21
C ASN A 68 -11.06 10.83 -8.90
N ALA A 69 -10.40 10.03 -9.75
CA ALA A 69 -11.04 8.91 -10.43
C ALA A 69 -11.55 7.86 -9.43
N TYR A 70 -10.71 7.45 -8.47
CA TYR A 70 -11.08 6.46 -7.45
C TYR A 70 -12.17 7.00 -6.50
N PHE A 71 -12.11 8.28 -6.12
CA PHE A 71 -13.14 8.93 -5.32
C PHE A 71 -14.52 8.88 -5.99
N ILE A 72 -14.60 9.24 -7.27
CA ILE A 72 -15.85 9.16 -8.04
C ILE A 72 -16.33 7.71 -8.15
N LEU A 73 -15.42 6.78 -8.48
CA LEU A 73 -15.72 5.36 -8.59
C LEU A 73 -16.29 4.81 -7.27
N TYR A 74 -15.67 5.11 -6.13
CA TYR A 74 -16.12 4.63 -4.82
C TYR A 74 -17.52 5.16 -4.46
N MET A 75 -17.83 6.41 -4.82
CA MET A 75 -19.18 6.96 -4.65
C MET A 75 -20.23 6.24 -5.51
N ILE A 76 -19.87 5.84 -6.73
CA ILE A 76 -20.76 5.13 -7.66
C ILE A 76 -20.94 3.66 -7.23
N SER A 77 -19.84 2.97 -6.96
CA SER A 77 -19.82 1.55 -6.62
C SER A 77 -18.63 1.19 -5.74
N PRO A 78 -18.80 1.15 -4.40
CA PRO A 78 -17.78 0.67 -3.49
C PRO A 78 -17.34 -0.76 -3.80
N LYS A 79 -18.27 -1.62 -4.23
CA LYS A 79 -17.97 -3.02 -4.58
C LYS A 79 -17.00 -3.12 -5.75
N LEU A 80 -17.17 -2.29 -6.78
CA LEU A 80 -16.24 -2.26 -7.90
C LEU A 80 -14.89 -1.66 -7.49
N ALA A 81 -14.91 -0.61 -6.68
CA ALA A 81 -13.71 0.03 -6.17
C ALA A 81 -12.83 -0.94 -5.35
N HIS A 82 -13.41 -1.70 -4.42
CA HIS A 82 -12.71 -2.74 -3.66
C HIS A 82 -12.22 -3.87 -4.57
N ARG A 83 -13.03 -4.34 -5.51
CA ARG A 83 -12.59 -5.39 -6.46
C ARG A 83 -11.38 -4.96 -7.31
N ILE A 84 -11.32 -3.69 -7.72
CA ILE A 84 -10.17 -3.17 -8.46
C ILE A 84 -8.92 -3.18 -7.59
N VAL A 85 -9.03 -2.80 -6.30
CA VAL A 85 -7.92 -2.88 -5.35
C VAL A 85 -7.45 -4.32 -5.20
N GLY A 86 -8.36 -5.27 -4.98
CA GLY A 86 -8.01 -6.69 -4.91
C GLY A 86 -7.19 -7.18 -6.12
N TYR A 87 -7.53 -6.75 -7.34
CA TYR A 87 -6.72 -7.06 -8.53
C TYR A 87 -5.37 -6.34 -8.57
N LEU A 88 -5.27 -5.11 -8.06
CA LEU A 88 -3.97 -4.44 -7.91
C LEU A 88 -3.07 -5.20 -6.94
N GLU A 89 -3.62 -5.71 -5.85
CA GLU A 89 -2.84 -6.45 -4.84
C GLU A 89 -2.46 -7.87 -5.30
N GLU A 90 -3.24 -8.49 -6.17
CA GLU A 90 -2.83 -9.71 -6.90
C GLU A 90 -1.56 -9.44 -7.72
N GLU A 91 -1.55 -8.36 -8.50
CA GLU A 91 -0.39 -7.96 -9.30
C GLU A 91 0.79 -7.50 -8.42
N ALA A 92 0.53 -6.86 -7.27
CA ALA A 92 1.57 -6.50 -6.31
C ALA A 92 2.23 -7.74 -5.71
N THR A 93 1.43 -8.72 -5.29
CA THR A 93 1.92 -10.01 -4.76
C THR A 93 2.77 -10.75 -5.79
N HIS A 94 2.35 -10.76 -7.05
CA HIS A 94 3.12 -11.32 -8.15
C HIS A 94 4.44 -10.56 -8.34
N SER A 95 4.39 -9.23 -8.39
CA SER A 95 5.56 -8.36 -8.58
C SER A 95 6.60 -8.52 -7.49
N TYR A 96 6.21 -8.61 -6.21
CA TYR A 96 7.14 -8.87 -5.12
C TYR A 96 7.69 -10.30 -5.12
N THR A 97 6.96 -11.27 -5.71
CA THR A 97 7.50 -12.62 -5.91
C THR A 97 8.65 -12.61 -6.91
N GLU A 98 8.50 -11.88 -8.03
CA GLU A 98 9.58 -11.70 -8.99
C GLU A 98 10.74 -10.88 -8.38
N PHE A 99 10.45 -9.87 -7.56
CA PHE A 99 11.49 -9.12 -6.86
C PHE A 99 12.33 -10.01 -5.92
N LEU A 100 11.66 -10.90 -5.15
CA LEU A 100 12.36 -11.87 -4.29
C LEU A 100 13.24 -12.82 -5.10
N LYS A 101 12.78 -13.24 -6.28
CA LYS A 101 13.56 -14.09 -7.17
C LYS A 101 14.81 -13.38 -7.67
N GLU A 102 14.70 -12.12 -8.08
CA GLU A 102 15.86 -11.32 -8.52
C GLU A 102 16.87 -11.06 -7.39
N LEU A 103 16.41 -10.97 -6.13
CA LEU A 103 17.28 -10.95 -4.94
C LEU A 103 17.99 -12.30 -4.73
N ASP A 104 17.26 -13.41 -4.85
CA ASP A 104 17.77 -14.77 -4.64
C ASP A 104 18.77 -15.19 -5.73
N ASP A 105 18.55 -14.74 -6.97
CA ASP A 105 19.46 -14.94 -8.11
C ASP A 105 20.69 -14.02 -8.05
N GLY A 106 20.71 -13.03 -7.14
CA GLY A 106 21.82 -12.10 -6.93
C GLY A 106 21.89 -10.93 -7.92
N ASN A 107 20.84 -10.74 -8.73
CA ASN A 107 20.74 -9.62 -9.67
C ASN A 107 20.48 -8.29 -8.95
N ILE A 108 19.80 -8.34 -7.80
CA ILE A 108 19.59 -7.19 -6.91
C ILE A 108 20.43 -7.38 -5.63
N PRO A 109 21.22 -6.38 -5.20
CA PRO A 109 21.96 -6.47 -3.94
C PRO A 109 21.03 -6.58 -2.72
N ASN A 110 21.20 -7.64 -1.92
CA ASN A 110 20.48 -7.80 -0.66
C ASN A 110 21.14 -6.98 0.46
N VAL A 111 20.82 -5.69 0.53
CA VAL A 111 21.36 -4.75 1.53
C VAL A 111 20.67 -4.92 2.91
N PRO A 112 21.25 -4.39 4.00
CA PRO A 112 20.57 -4.34 5.29
C PRO A 112 19.22 -3.62 5.22
N ALA A 113 18.24 -4.09 5.99
CA ALA A 113 16.92 -3.48 6.05
C ALA A 113 16.98 -2.02 6.57
N PRO A 114 16.22 -1.08 5.98
CA PRO A 114 16.11 0.27 6.52
C PRO A 114 15.58 0.28 7.95
N ALA A 115 16.07 1.19 8.79
CA ALA A 115 15.66 1.30 10.19
C ALA A 115 14.13 1.52 10.35
N ILE A 116 13.52 2.30 9.45
CA ILE A 116 12.07 2.51 9.42
C ILE A 116 11.28 1.20 9.26
N ALA A 117 11.80 0.27 8.46
CA ALA A 117 11.18 -1.03 8.24
C ALA A 117 11.33 -1.93 9.47
N ILE A 118 12.54 -1.96 10.05
CA ILE A 118 12.83 -2.68 11.28
C ILE A 118 11.89 -2.23 12.40
N ASP A 119 11.71 -0.93 12.58
CA ASP A 119 10.87 -0.38 13.64
C ASP A 119 9.37 -0.62 13.40
N TYR A 120 8.92 -0.46 12.15
CA TYR A 120 7.49 -0.60 11.80
C TYR A 120 7.03 -2.07 11.85
N TRP A 121 7.75 -2.97 11.17
CA TRP A 121 7.42 -4.41 11.15
C TRP A 121 8.03 -5.19 12.31
N LYS A 122 8.77 -4.53 13.21
CA LYS A 122 9.45 -5.15 14.37
C LYS A 122 10.38 -6.29 13.96
N LEU A 123 11.12 -6.09 12.88
CA LEU A 123 12.05 -7.08 12.36
C LEU A 123 13.30 -7.23 13.26
N PRO A 124 14.00 -8.37 13.21
CA PRO A 124 15.36 -8.48 13.75
C PRO A 124 16.30 -7.39 13.22
N LYS A 125 17.28 -6.97 14.03
CA LYS A 125 18.21 -5.88 13.67
C LYS A 125 19.16 -6.23 12.52
N ASP A 126 19.35 -7.52 12.27
CA ASP A 126 20.15 -8.09 11.21
C ASP A 126 19.34 -8.45 9.96
N SER A 127 18.05 -8.07 9.91
CA SER A 127 17.20 -8.27 8.75
C SER A 127 17.73 -7.55 7.51
N THR A 128 17.41 -8.14 6.37
CA THR A 128 17.87 -7.73 5.04
C THR A 128 16.71 -7.18 4.21
N LEU A 129 17.02 -6.57 3.06
CA LEU A 129 16.02 -6.10 2.10
C LEU A 129 15.09 -7.22 1.67
N ARG A 130 15.60 -8.45 1.54
CA ARG A 130 14.78 -9.64 1.25
C ARG A 130 13.70 -9.89 2.31
N ASP A 131 14.03 -9.75 3.59
CA ASP A 131 13.07 -9.95 4.68
C ASP A 131 11.98 -8.88 4.66
N VAL A 132 12.36 -7.64 4.33
CA VAL A 132 11.43 -6.52 4.13
C VAL A 132 10.49 -6.79 2.96
N VAL A 133 11.01 -7.24 1.81
CA VAL A 133 10.17 -7.54 0.64
C VAL A 133 9.22 -8.71 0.95
N MET A 134 9.67 -9.69 1.72
CA MET A 134 8.83 -10.82 2.14
C MET A 134 7.65 -10.38 3.01
N ILE A 135 7.86 -9.47 3.96
CA ILE A 135 6.77 -9.00 4.82
C ILE A 135 5.83 -8.05 4.08
N ILE A 136 6.36 -7.19 3.21
CA ILE A 136 5.56 -6.34 2.32
C ILE A 136 4.64 -7.21 1.44
N LYS A 137 5.18 -8.26 0.82
CA LYS A 137 4.36 -9.22 0.04
C LYS A 137 3.23 -9.85 0.88
N ALA A 138 3.48 -10.10 2.16
CA ALA A 138 2.45 -10.64 3.05
C ALA A 138 1.37 -9.61 3.36
N ASP A 139 1.73 -8.33 3.53
CA ASP A 139 0.79 -7.22 3.65
C ASP A 139 -0.09 -7.12 2.40
N GLU A 140 0.49 -7.19 1.18
CA GLU A 140 -0.29 -7.15 -0.07
C GLU A 140 -1.27 -8.32 -0.19
N ALA A 141 -0.84 -9.53 0.18
CA ALA A 141 -1.72 -10.68 0.18
C ALA A 141 -2.88 -10.51 1.17
N HIS A 142 -2.65 -9.84 2.30
CA HIS A 142 -3.71 -9.50 3.24
C HIS A 142 -4.67 -8.45 2.66
N HIS A 143 -4.15 -7.37 2.07
CA HIS A 143 -4.95 -6.33 1.42
C HIS A 143 -5.81 -6.92 0.28
N ARG A 144 -5.26 -7.84 -0.51
CA ARG A 144 -5.99 -8.59 -1.54
C ARG A 144 -7.21 -9.31 -0.97
N ASP A 145 -7.04 -10.04 0.13
CA ASP A 145 -8.09 -10.89 0.69
C ASP A 145 -9.16 -10.06 1.43
N VAL A 146 -8.80 -8.85 1.89
CA VAL A 146 -9.72 -7.91 2.55
C VAL A 146 -10.61 -7.16 1.56
N ASN A 147 -10.10 -6.86 0.35
CA ASN A 147 -10.78 -6.08 -0.69
C ASN A 147 -11.62 -6.92 -1.68
#